data_AF-A0A945RCC5-F1
#
_entry.id   AF-A0A945RCC5-F1
#
_cell.length_a   1.000
_cell.length_b   1.000
_cell.length_c   1.000
_cell.angle_alpha   90.00
_cell.angle_beta   90.00
_cell.angle_gamma   90.00
#
_symmetry.space_group_name_H-M   'P 1'
#
loop_
_entity.id
_entity.type
_entity.pdbx_description
1 polymer ?
#
loop_
_entity_poly.entity_id
_entity_poly.type
_entity_poly.pdbx_seq_one_letter_code
_entity_poly.pdbx_strand_id
1 'polypeptide(L)'
;MKNANPLIFSLILVFSYIQSLSAAEEVSPFERLSQLNEQLDAYRGQIADLESEYDAYHPSIQEPLSSMVSLLIEFEDYERVADLQNRQLQLARTNLGLLDLGLIPLLEDIISNQMRMGDWSQVSDTLEHIRYIHASQSNPDVEQQLMAMDRQAHWYMNRVYLDGGRDGVRGFFYGRAIYRRMEELAEETYGEDSLEMIPWLYKRAYNYFQLVELLNARGRFGDDAIDRLVSEDGASRLQSSRRGSINLGNSPYWGPSPIVTVPSSRGSIVPITEPGERIGERYLRDGLILVTRIEELIATQDDVEASAMALIYHGDFQLLMSSGLGYRSYRKAREQLLEAGIAEEKIESFFNTPTAIPAQKYFTTLQDAIDYQQRGLNDFEKPDSNADDEQSIVFTAWSEDLGSSPRPPQDFPLVNTVLDLAYVDLEVNISRTGNVSSVDVISAMPDERGVRRQATRAIREISFRPAIIEGATKRLRDVRIRYLYPQEQE
;
A
#
# COMPACT_ATOMS: atom_id res chain seq x y z
N MET A 1 -35.58 27.50 -76.35
CA MET A 1 -36.92 27.93 -76.79
C MET A 1 -37.89 27.74 -75.64
N LYS A 2 -38.48 28.86 -75.17
CA LYS A 2 -39.80 29.05 -74.55
C LYS A 2 -40.37 28.02 -73.54
N ASN A 3 -40.58 28.54 -72.33
CA ASN A 3 -41.81 28.55 -71.50
C ASN A 3 -42.35 27.18 -70.98
N ALA A 4 -42.78 26.98 -69.73
CA ALA A 4 -43.33 27.89 -68.73
C ALA A 4 -43.21 27.32 -67.28
N ASN A 5 -43.09 28.22 -66.29
CA ASN A 5 -43.44 28.04 -64.86
C ASN A 5 -44.99 28.16 -64.69
N PRO A 6 -45.67 28.02 -63.50
CA PRO A 6 -45.14 27.87 -62.12
C PRO A 6 -45.94 26.97 -61.10
N LEU A 7 -45.31 26.75 -59.94
CA LEU A 7 -45.85 26.87 -58.55
C LEU A 7 -46.80 25.83 -57.89
N ILE A 8 -46.30 25.35 -56.74
CA ILE A 8 -46.94 25.21 -55.41
C ILE A 8 -47.84 23.98 -55.14
N PHE A 9 -47.30 22.99 -54.41
CA PHE A 9 -47.65 22.65 -53.00
C PHE A 9 -46.62 21.60 -52.53
N SER A 10 -45.64 22.03 -51.72
CA SER A 10 -45.47 21.64 -50.30
C SER A 10 -45.13 20.16 -50.10
N LEU A 11 -43.89 19.83 -49.72
CA LEU A 11 -43.42 19.79 -48.32
C LEU A 11 -44.03 18.58 -47.57
N ILE A 12 -43.13 17.81 -46.93
CA ILE A 12 -43.35 16.55 -46.19
C ILE A 12 -43.10 15.30 -47.05
N LEU A 13 -41.83 15.05 -47.38
CA LEU A 13 -41.35 13.69 -47.68
C LEU A 13 -39.81 13.62 -47.54
N VAL A 14 -39.31 14.05 -46.38
CA VAL A 14 -37.93 13.78 -45.96
C VAL A 14 -37.97 13.55 -44.44
N PHE A 15 -38.42 12.38 -44.00
CA PHE A 15 -38.12 11.81 -42.67
C PHE A 15 -38.73 10.41 -42.58
N SER A 16 -38.21 9.45 -43.33
CA SER A 16 -38.60 8.03 -43.14
C SER A 16 -37.50 7.05 -43.55
N TYR A 17 -36.24 7.41 -43.32
CA TYR A 17 -35.12 6.48 -43.52
C TYR A 17 -33.96 6.71 -42.54
N ILE A 18 -34.25 7.07 -41.29
CA ILE A 18 -33.32 6.94 -40.15
C ILE A 18 -34.15 6.63 -38.89
N GLN A 19 -34.72 5.44 -38.81
CA GLN A 19 -35.22 4.87 -37.56
C GLN A 19 -34.97 3.36 -37.57
N SER A 20 -33.71 2.98 -37.50
CA SER A 20 -33.32 1.60 -37.21
C SER A 20 -31.89 1.57 -36.68
N LEU A 21 -31.61 2.31 -35.61
CA LEU A 21 -30.48 2.08 -34.69
C LEU A 21 -30.53 3.05 -33.49
N SER A 22 -31.50 2.91 -32.58
CA SER A 22 -31.38 3.36 -31.17
C SER A 22 -32.67 3.04 -30.41
N ALA A 23 -32.81 1.77 -30.04
CA ALA A 23 -33.67 1.37 -28.93
C ALA A 23 -33.01 0.13 -28.34
N ALA A 24 -31.90 0.31 -27.63
CA ALA A 24 -31.59 -0.60 -26.55
C ALA A 24 -32.73 -0.37 -25.55
N GLU A 25 -33.66 -1.31 -25.52
CA GLU A 25 -34.76 -1.35 -24.58
C GLU A 25 -34.13 -1.39 -23.18
N GLU A 26 -34.16 -0.26 -22.46
CA GLU A 26 -33.77 -0.23 -21.05
C GLU A 26 -34.78 -1.10 -20.30
N VAL A 27 -34.45 -2.39 -20.13
CA VAL A 27 -35.26 -3.34 -19.35
C VAL A 27 -35.54 -2.70 -17.99
N SER A 28 -36.82 -2.58 -17.65
CA SER A 28 -37.21 -1.86 -16.45
C SER A 28 -36.54 -2.48 -15.22
N PRO A 29 -36.17 -1.69 -14.19
CA PRO A 29 -35.57 -2.24 -12.97
C PRO A 29 -36.39 -3.38 -12.35
N PHE A 30 -37.72 -3.31 -12.46
CA PHE A 30 -38.63 -4.36 -12.00
C PHE A 30 -38.53 -5.65 -12.83
N GLU A 31 -38.47 -5.55 -14.16
CA GLU A 31 -38.29 -6.72 -15.03
C GLU A 31 -36.94 -7.40 -14.80
N ARG A 32 -35.86 -6.62 -14.59
CA ARG A 32 -34.54 -7.17 -14.23
C ARG A 32 -34.57 -7.93 -12.92
N LEU A 33 -35.21 -7.38 -11.88
CA LEU A 33 -35.38 -8.06 -10.58
C LEU A 33 -36.26 -9.31 -10.70
N SER A 34 -37.30 -9.28 -11.53
CA SER A 34 -38.14 -10.46 -11.78
C SER A 34 -37.36 -11.58 -12.48
N GLN A 35 -36.57 -11.24 -13.51
CA GLN A 35 -35.70 -12.19 -14.20
C GLN A 35 -34.64 -12.79 -13.29
N LEU A 36 -34.02 -11.97 -12.42
CA LEU A 36 -33.09 -12.44 -11.40
C LEU A 36 -33.76 -13.50 -10.51
N ASN A 37 -34.93 -13.20 -9.95
CA ASN A 37 -35.61 -14.13 -9.05
C ASN A 37 -36.01 -15.43 -9.76
N GLU A 38 -36.48 -15.37 -11.00
CA GLU A 38 -36.79 -16.56 -11.80
C GLU A 38 -35.55 -17.44 -12.02
N GLN A 39 -34.41 -16.84 -12.35
CA GLN A 39 -33.14 -17.56 -12.52
C GLN A 39 -32.64 -18.16 -11.19
N LEU A 40 -32.72 -17.41 -10.09
CA LEU A 40 -32.35 -17.91 -8.77
C LEU A 40 -33.25 -19.08 -8.33
N ASP A 41 -34.54 -19.03 -8.62
CA ASP A 41 -35.47 -20.12 -8.33
C ASP A 41 -35.21 -21.34 -9.20
N ALA A 42 -34.81 -21.16 -10.47
CA ALA A 42 -34.38 -22.25 -11.33
C ALA A 42 -33.14 -22.97 -10.77
N TYR A 43 -32.11 -22.24 -10.35
CA TYR A 43 -30.92 -22.84 -9.73
C TYR A 43 -31.22 -23.51 -8.39
N ARG A 44 -32.10 -22.92 -7.56
CA ARG A 44 -32.58 -23.57 -6.32
C ARG A 44 -33.27 -24.90 -6.61
N GLY A 45 -34.09 -24.96 -7.66
CA GLY A 45 -34.70 -26.20 -8.14
C GLY A 45 -33.64 -27.24 -8.53
N GLN A 46 -32.64 -26.84 -9.32
CA GLN A 46 -31.53 -27.73 -9.69
C GLN A 46 -30.75 -28.25 -8.47
N ILE A 47 -30.47 -27.39 -7.48
CA ILE A 47 -29.81 -27.81 -6.24
C ILE A 47 -30.68 -28.83 -5.50
N ALA A 48 -31.99 -28.59 -5.37
CA ALA A 48 -32.89 -29.51 -4.70
C ALA A 48 -32.97 -30.88 -5.40
N ASP A 49 -32.98 -30.89 -6.73
CA ASP A 49 -32.94 -32.12 -7.53
C ASP A 49 -31.62 -32.89 -7.32
N LEU A 50 -30.48 -32.18 -7.34
CA LEU A 50 -29.15 -32.76 -7.07
C LEU A 50 -29.03 -33.29 -5.64
N GLU A 51 -29.52 -32.55 -4.64
CA GLU A 51 -29.53 -32.98 -3.24
C GLU A 51 -30.43 -34.21 -3.02
N SER A 52 -31.50 -34.37 -3.82
CA SER A 52 -32.37 -35.54 -3.78
C SER A 52 -31.79 -36.76 -4.51
N GLU A 53 -31.06 -36.55 -5.61
CA GLU A 53 -30.44 -37.63 -6.40
C GLU A 53 -29.17 -38.17 -5.73
N TYR A 54 -28.40 -37.28 -5.10
CA TYR A 54 -27.13 -37.57 -4.45
C TYR A 54 -27.22 -37.33 -2.93
N ASP A 55 -26.17 -36.75 -2.34
CA ASP A 55 -26.12 -36.31 -0.95
C ASP A 55 -26.05 -34.78 -0.88
N ALA A 56 -26.45 -34.21 0.26
CA ALA A 56 -26.46 -32.76 0.51
C ALA A 56 -25.08 -32.08 0.38
N TYR A 57 -23.99 -32.86 0.35
CA TYR A 57 -22.63 -32.36 0.15
C TYR A 57 -21.98 -32.72 -1.18
N HIS A 58 -22.77 -33.21 -2.15
CA HIS A 58 -22.22 -33.69 -3.41
C HIS A 58 -21.53 -32.56 -4.23
N PRO A 59 -20.35 -32.81 -4.84
CA PRO A 59 -19.61 -31.77 -5.58
C PRO A 59 -20.37 -31.10 -6.73
N SER A 60 -21.36 -31.77 -7.32
CA SER A 60 -22.17 -31.20 -8.41
C SER A 60 -22.99 -29.98 -7.99
N ILE A 61 -23.24 -29.80 -6.68
CA ILE A 61 -23.98 -28.63 -6.14
C ILE A 61 -23.15 -27.35 -6.29
N GLN A 62 -21.82 -27.46 -6.45
CA GLN A 62 -20.93 -26.30 -6.52
C GLN A 62 -21.22 -25.41 -7.74
N GLU A 63 -21.55 -25.99 -8.90
CA GLU A 63 -21.77 -25.23 -10.14
C GLU A 63 -23.04 -24.36 -10.08
N PRO A 64 -24.21 -24.89 -9.68
CA PRO A 64 -25.40 -24.05 -9.48
C PRO A 64 -25.18 -22.92 -8.47
N LEU A 65 -24.44 -23.19 -7.38
CA LEU A 65 -24.10 -22.16 -6.40
C LEU A 65 -23.19 -21.07 -6.99
N SER A 66 -22.18 -21.43 -7.78
CA SER A 66 -21.29 -20.46 -8.45
C SER A 66 -22.07 -19.59 -9.45
N SER A 67 -23.03 -20.17 -10.16
CA SER A 67 -23.90 -19.45 -11.08
C SER A 67 -24.79 -18.45 -10.32
N MET A 68 -25.36 -18.83 -9.18
CA MET A 68 -26.12 -17.92 -8.32
C MET A 68 -25.26 -16.80 -7.73
N VAL A 69 -24.03 -17.10 -7.29
CA VAL A 69 -23.07 -16.08 -6.81
C VAL A 69 -22.77 -15.06 -7.90
N SER A 70 -22.49 -15.51 -9.12
CA SER A 70 -22.17 -14.63 -10.25
C SER A 70 -23.33 -13.68 -10.56
N LEU A 71 -24.57 -14.19 -10.55
CA LEU A 71 -25.78 -13.37 -10.73
C LEU A 71 -25.96 -12.34 -9.62
N LEU A 72 -25.75 -12.72 -8.36
CA LEU A 72 -25.93 -11.80 -7.24
C LEU A 72 -24.83 -10.73 -7.18
N ILE A 73 -23.60 -11.05 -7.61
CA ILE A 73 -22.53 -10.07 -7.77
C ILE A 73 -22.91 -9.02 -8.83
N GLU A 74 -23.50 -9.43 -9.96
CA GLU A 74 -23.97 -8.49 -11.01
C GLU A 74 -25.04 -7.52 -10.49
N PHE A 75 -25.86 -7.97 -9.54
CA PHE A 75 -26.88 -7.16 -8.89
C PHE A 75 -26.41 -6.48 -7.58
N GLU A 76 -25.11 -6.57 -7.27
CA GLU A 76 -24.49 -5.98 -6.08
C GLU A 76 -25.09 -6.44 -4.72
N ASP A 77 -25.72 -7.62 -4.69
CA ASP A 77 -26.34 -8.21 -3.48
C ASP A 77 -25.31 -9.04 -2.71
N TYR A 78 -24.34 -8.35 -2.11
CA TYR A 78 -23.16 -8.96 -1.47
C TYR A 78 -23.48 -9.77 -0.21
N GLU A 79 -24.56 -9.45 0.50
CA GLU A 79 -25.01 -10.19 1.69
C GLU A 79 -25.45 -11.60 1.29
N ARG A 80 -26.27 -11.73 0.24
CA ARG A 80 -26.71 -13.05 -0.25
C ARG A 80 -25.57 -13.81 -0.92
N VAL A 81 -24.61 -13.12 -1.54
CA VAL A 81 -23.37 -13.75 -2.00
C VAL A 81 -22.64 -14.41 -0.83
N ALA A 82 -22.52 -13.74 0.31
CA ALA A 82 -21.85 -14.29 1.49
C ALA A 82 -22.52 -15.57 2.00
N ASP A 83 -23.86 -15.63 2.00
CA ASP A 83 -24.61 -16.85 2.37
C ASP A 83 -24.30 -18.03 1.43
N LEU A 84 -24.29 -17.79 0.12
CA LEU A 84 -23.97 -18.83 -0.86
C LEU A 84 -22.50 -19.26 -0.79
N GLN A 85 -21.58 -18.32 -0.62
CA GLN A 85 -20.15 -18.62 -0.46
C GLN A 85 -19.89 -19.42 0.83
N ASN A 86 -20.61 -19.15 1.92
CA ASN A 86 -20.57 -19.97 3.13
C ASN A 86 -21.01 -21.42 2.85
N ARG A 87 -22.07 -21.60 2.05
CA ARG A 87 -22.51 -22.94 1.61
C ARG A 87 -21.47 -23.62 0.72
N GLN A 88 -20.89 -22.90 -0.25
CA GLN A 88 -19.78 -23.40 -1.08
C GLN A 88 -18.58 -23.81 -0.24
N LEU A 89 -18.24 -23.04 0.79
CA LEU A 89 -17.10 -23.33 1.67
C LEU A 89 -17.35 -24.57 2.52
N GLN A 90 -18.58 -24.77 3.00
CA GLN A 90 -18.96 -26.02 3.67
C GLN A 90 -18.83 -27.23 2.74
N LEU A 91 -19.33 -27.13 1.50
CA LEU A 91 -19.19 -28.19 0.49
C LEU A 91 -17.73 -28.51 0.19
N ALA A 92 -16.92 -27.48 -0.05
CA ALA A 92 -15.50 -27.64 -0.35
C ALA A 92 -14.75 -28.27 0.83
N ARG A 93 -15.02 -27.84 2.06
CA ARG A 93 -14.40 -28.41 3.28
C ARG A 93 -14.78 -29.87 3.52
N THR A 94 -16.03 -30.26 3.21
CA THR A 94 -16.46 -31.65 3.34
C THR A 94 -15.80 -32.55 2.29
N ASN A 95 -15.64 -32.06 1.05
CA ASN A 95 -15.12 -32.86 -0.06
C ASN A 95 -13.58 -32.90 -0.13
N LEU A 96 -12.91 -31.79 0.19
CA LEU A 96 -11.45 -31.66 0.09
C LEU A 96 -10.76 -31.79 1.46
N GLY A 97 -11.43 -31.36 2.53
CA GLY A 97 -10.86 -31.22 3.87
C GLY A 97 -10.70 -29.76 4.30
N LEU A 98 -10.46 -29.53 5.60
CA LEU A 98 -10.41 -28.18 6.20
C LEU A 98 -9.16 -27.36 5.85
N LEU A 99 -8.09 -28.04 5.45
CA LEU A 99 -6.75 -27.46 5.23
C LEU A 99 -6.20 -27.78 3.84
N ASP A 100 -7.09 -28.04 2.89
CA ASP A 100 -6.71 -28.32 1.51
C ASP A 100 -6.40 -27.04 0.74
N LEU A 101 -5.36 -27.06 -0.10
CA LEU A 101 -4.96 -25.90 -0.93
C LEU A 101 -6.05 -25.50 -1.93
N GLY A 102 -6.90 -26.44 -2.36
CA GLY A 102 -8.02 -26.19 -3.25
C GLY A 102 -9.11 -25.30 -2.64
N LEU A 103 -9.07 -25.01 -1.34
CA LEU A 103 -9.95 -24.01 -0.72
C LEU A 103 -9.56 -22.57 -1.04
N ILE A 104 -8.29 -22.32 -1.39
CA ILE A 104 -7.74 -20.96 -1.49
C ILE A 104 -8.52 -20.09 -2.49
N PRO A 105 -8.82 -20.54 -3.73
CA PRO A 105 -9.56 -19.69 -4.67
C PRO A 105 -10.92 -19.23 -4.14
N LEU A 106 -11.66 -20.11 -3.45
CA LEU A 106 -12.94 -19.75 -2.84
C LEU A 106 -12.76 -18.76 -1.66
N LEU A 107 -11.71 -18.92 -0.86
CA LEU A 107 -11.39 -17.97 0.20
C LEU A 107 -11.00 -16.59 -0.35
N GLU A 108 -10.36 -16.53 -1.51
CA GLU A 108 -10.06 -15.27 -2.21
C GLU A 108 -11.33 -14.59 -2.75
N ASP A 109 -12.28 -15.36 -3.28
CA ASP A 109 -13.60 -14.86 -3.68
C ASP A 109 -14.39 -14.33 -2.48
N ILE A 110 -14.29 -15.02 -1.33
CA ILE A 110 -14.89 -14.58 -0.06
C ILE A 110 -14.26 -13.26 0.42
N ILE A 111 -12.93 -13.14 0.39
CA ILE A 111 -12.24 -11.88 0.73
C ILE A 111 -12.74 -10.75 -0.16
N SER A 112 -12.87 -10.99 -1.47
CA SER A 112 -13.33 -9.99 -2.43
C SER A 112 -14.75 -9.50 -2.10
N ASN A 113 -15.65 -10.41 -1.72
CA ASN A 113 -17.00 -10.05 -1.29
C ASN A 113 -17.03 -9.32 0.07
N GLN A 114 -16.24 -9.79 1.05
CA GLN A 114 -16.09 -9.12 2.35
C GLN A 114 -15.56 -7.69 2.20
N MET A 115 -14.63 -7.46 1.26
CA MET A 115 -14.15 -6.12 0.93
C MET A 115 -15.26 -5.22 0.37
N ARG A 116 -16.17 -5.76 -0.45
CA ARG A 116 -17.34 -5.02 -0.96
C ARG A 116 -18.32 -4.65 0.13
N MET A 117 -18.47 -5.51 1.14
CA MET A 117 -19.33 -5.27 2.29
C MET A 117 -18.70 -4.35 3.36
N GLY A 118 -17.40 -4.07 3.27
CA GLY A 118 -16.68 -3.32 4.31
C GLY A 118 -16.39 -4.15 5.57
N ASP A 119 -16.45 -5.48 5.49
CA ASP A 119 -16.26 -6.39 6.62
C ASP A 119 -14.77 -6.66 6.90
N TRP A 120 -14.03 -5.62 7.28
CA TRP A 120 -12.57 -5.65 7.44
C TRP A 120 -12.06 -6.69 8.44
N SER A 121 -12.84 -7.00 9.48
CA SER A 121 -12.49 -8.06 10.44
C SER A 121 -12.51 -9.43 9.77
N GLN A 122 -13.56 -9.73 8.98
CA GLN A 122 -13.71 -11.02 8.31
C GLN A 122 -12.64 -11.23 7.23
N VAL A 123 -12.22 -10.16 6.54
CA VAL A 123 -11.06 -10.22 5.63
C VAL A 123 -9.80 -10.67 6.37
N SER A 124 -9.58 -10.13 7.57
CA SER A 124 -8.42 -10.46 8.40
C SER A 124 -8.43 -11.94 8.81
N ASP A 125 -9.59 -12.45 9.21
CA ASP A 125 -9.78 -13.86 9.61
C ASP A 125 -9.61 -14.81 8.43
N THR A 126 -10.10 -14.43 7.24
CA THR A 126 -9.99 -15.24 6.02
C THR A 126 -8.55 -15.31 5.52
N LEU A 127 -7.81 -14.19 5.58
CA LEU A 127 -6.37 -14.17 5.28
C LEU A 127 -5.56 -15.02 6.28
N GLU A 128 -5.94 -15.03 7.56
CA GLU A 128 -5.34 -15.93 8.54
C GLU A 128 -5.61 -17.40 8.20
N HIS A 129 -6.83 -17.74 7.73
CA HIS A 129 -7.14 -19.11 7.29
C HIS A 129 -6.26 -19.51 6.10
N ILE A 130 -6.11 -18.66 5.08
CA ILE A 130 -5.21 -18.93 3.93
C ILE A 130 -3.78 -19.18 4.40
N ARG A 131 -3.24 -18.32 5.28
CA ARG A 131 -1.90 -18.51 5.87
C ARG A 131 -1.80 -19.86 6.60
N TYR A 132 -2.82 -20.23 7.38
CA TYR A 132 -2.84 -21.48 8.11
C TYR A 132 -2.90 -22.70 7.19
N ILE A 133 -3.62 -22.63 6.06
CA ILE A 133 -3.63 -23.66 5.03
C ILE A 133 -2.21 -23.89 4.52
N HIS A 134 -1.51 -22.84 4.06
CA HIS A 134 -0.13 -23.00 3.57
C HIS A 134 0.81 -23.56 4.65
N ALA A 135 0.69 -23.08 5.90
CA ALA A 135 1.49 -23.51 7.04
C ALA A 135 1.30 -24.99 7.42
N SER A 136 0.11 -25.55 7.17
CA SER A 136 -0.29 -26.88 7.63
C SER A 136 -0.01 -28.00 6.62
N GLN A 137 0.55 -27.68 5.45
CA GLN A 137 0.89 -28.69 4.45
C GLN A 137 1.98 -29.63 4.96
N SER A 138 1.94 -30.91 4.56
CA SER A 138 2.96 -31.89 4.98
C SER A 138 4.35 -31.58 4.43
N ASN A 139 4.41 -30.94 3.26
CA ASN A 139 5.63 -30.36 2.69
C ASN A 139 5.35 -28.89 2.33
N PRO A 140 5.52 -27.98 3.29
CA PRO A 140 5.44 -26.54 3.11
C PRO A 140 6.16 -26.01 1.86
N ASP A 141 5.43 -25.35 0.96
CA ASP A 141 6.04 -24.39 0.06
C ASP A 141 6.26 -23.09 0.84
N VAL A 142 7.50 -22.86 1.27
CA VAL A 142 7.85 -21.71 2.10
C VAL A 142 7.70 -20.40 1.35
N GLU A 143 7.92 -20.39 0.03
CA GLU A 143 7.74 -19.17 -0.76
C GLU A 143 6.26 -18.73 -0.73
N GLN A 144 5.35 -19.69 -0.94
CA GLN A 144 3.91 -19.43 -0.86
C GLN A 144 3.46 -19.06 0.56
N GLN A 145 4.06 -19.64 1.61
CA GLN A 145 3.81 -19.21 2.98
C GLN A 145 4.23 -17.76 3.23
N LEU A 146 5.42 -17.39 2.79
CA LEU A 146 5.93 -16.02 2.93
C LEU A 146 5.07 -15.04 2.13
N MET A 147 4.61 -15.41 0.92
CA MET A 147 3.65 -14.60 0.15
C MET A 147 2.30 -14.43 0.85
N ALA A 148 1.75 -15.50 1.45
CA ALA A 148 0.49 -15.42 2.20
C ALA A 148 0.63 -14.53 3.46
N MET A 149 1.75 -14.65 4.17
CA MET A 149 2.09 -13.77 5.29
C MET A 149 2.25 -12.32 4.83
N ASP A 150 2.95 -12.09 3.73
CA ASP A 150 3.16 -10.78 3.16
C ASP A 150 1.83 -10.09 2.82
N ARG A 151 0.95 -10.80 2.12
CA ARG A 151 -0.39 -10.33 1.78
C ARG A 151 -1.19 -9.94 3.03
N GLN A 152 -1.09 -10.72 4.10
CA GLN A 152 -1.74 -10.39 5.38
C GLN A 152 -1.09 -9.18 6.06
N ALA A 153 0.23 -9.05 6.04
CA ALA A 153 0.92 -7.89 6.58
C ALA A 153 0.54 -6.60 5.83
N HIS A 154 0.52 -6.65 4.49
CA HIS A 154 0.07 -5.54 3.63
C HIS A 154 -1.39 -5.16 3.88
N TRP A 155 -2.27 -6.14 4.11
CA TRP A 155 -3.65 -5.89 4.52
C TRP A 155 -3.71 -5.05 5.81
N TYR A 156 -2.96 -5.47 6.85
CA TYR A 156 -2.89 -4.71 8.10
C TYR A 156 -2.27 -3.32 7.94
N MET A 157 -1.29 -3.13 7.04
CA MET A 157 -0.76 -1.81 6.73
C MET A 157 -1.82 -0.93 6.05
N ASN A 158 -2.64 -1.48 5.15
CA ASN A 158 -3.75 -0.73 4.55
C ASN A 158 -4.86 -0.41 5.57
N ARG A 159 -5.07 -1.25 6.59
CA ARG A 159 -6.05 -0.98 7.67
C ARG A 159 -5.70 0.22 8.55
N VAL A 160 -4.43 0.62 8.62
CA VAL A 160 -4.02 1.88 9.30
C VAL A 160 -4.82 3.07 8.77
N TYR A 161 -5.06 3.06 7.47
CA TYR A 161 -5.86 4.07 6.80
C TYR A 161 -7.37 3.87 6.99
N LEU A 162 -7.86 2.61 6.96
CA LEU A 162 -9.29 2.30 7.00
C LEU A 162 -9.93 2.46 8.39
N ASP A 163 -9.24 2.07 9.46
CA ASP A 163 -9.81 2.05 10.82
C ASP A 163 -9.53 3.34 11.61
N GLY A 164 -8.44 4.04 11.26
CA GLY A 164 -7.95 5.20 12.00
C GLY A 164 -7.64 4.93 13.49
N GLY A 165 -7.14 5.94 14.20
CA GLY A 165 -6.99 5.91 15.66
C GLY A 165 -6.29 4.66 16.24
N ARG A 166 -6.83 4.13 17.35
CA ARG A 166 -6.24 2.97 18.05
C ARG A 166 -6.30 1.67 17.27
N ASP A 167 -7.35 1.47 16.47
CA ASP A 167 -7.55 0.22 15.74
C ASP A 167 -6.60 0.18 14.53
N GLY A 168 -6.39 1.32 13.86
CA GLY A 168 -5.33 1.49 12.86
C GLY A 168 -3.93 1.23 13.44
N VAL A 169 -3.61 1.81 14.62
CA VAL A 169 -2.36 1.51 15.34
C VAL A 169 -2.25 0.00 15.65
N ARG A 170 -3.32 -0.64 16.15
CA ARG A 170 -3.30 -2.07 16.44
C ARG A 170 -3.03 -2.90 15.17
N GLY A 171 -3.69 -2.55 14.06
CA GLY A 171 -3.45 -3.12 12.74
C GLY A 171 -1.99 -3.04 12.34
N PHE A 172 -1.37 -1.85 12.42
CA PHE A 172 0.05 -1.67 12.15
C PHE A 172 0.93 -2.68 12.93
N PHE A 173 0.69 -2.83 14.23
CA PHE A 173 1.48 -3.73 15.07
C PHE A 173 1.24 -5.22 14.74
N TYR A 174 0.05 -5.61 14.29
CA TYR A 174 -0.18 -6.96 13.75
C TYR A 174 0.65 -7.21 12.48
N GLY A 175 0.63 -6.28 11.53
CA GLY A 175 1.44 -6.41 10.31
C GLY A 175 2.95 -6.39 10.60
N ARG A 176 3.40 -5.56 11.55
CA ARG A 176 4.79 -5.57 12.05
C ARG A 176 5.21 -6.91 12.61
N ALA A 177 4.34 -7.56 13.39
CA ALA A 177 4.62 -8.88 13.95
C ALA A 177 4.75 -9.94 12.85
N ILE A 178 3.93 -9.85 11.80
CA ILE A 178 4.01 -10.74 10.64
C ILE A 178 5.32 -10.52 9.87
N TYR A 179 5.70 -9.28 9.57
CA TYR A 179 6.99 -9.00 8.90
C TYR A 179 8.19 -9.51 9.69
N ARG A 180 8.15 -9.47 11.03
CA ARG A 180 9.18 -10.09 11.87
C ARG A 180 9.21 -11.60 11.67
N ARG A 181 8.05 -12.26 11.72
CA ARG A 181 7.98 -13.72 11.57
C ARG A 181 8.37 -14.17 10.16
N MET A 182 8.12 -13.34 9.14
CA MET A 182 8.55 -13.61 7.76
C MET A 182 10.07 -13.63 7.65
N GLU A 183 10.76 -12.63 8.23
CA GLU A 183 12.22 -12.59 8.31
C GLU A 183 12.76 -13.85 9.01
N GLU A 184 12.20 -14.21 10.17
CA GLU A 184 12.59 -15.41 10.92
C GLU A 184 12.37 -16.70 10.11
N LEU A 185 11.20 -16.87 9.48
CA LEU A 185 10.87 -18.05 8.69
C LEU A 185 11.76 -18.18 7.44
N ALA A 186 12.02 -17.06 6.77
CA ALA A 186 12.92 -17.02 5.62
C ALA A 186 14.34 -17.41 6.05
N GLU A 187 14.84 -16.90 7.17
CA GLU A 187 16.17 -17.23 7.69
C GLU A 187 16.27 -18.69 8.12
N GLU A 188 15.26 -19.21 8.82
CA GLU A 188 15.14 -20.62 9.22
C GLU A 188 15.18 -21.57 8.00
N THR A 189 14.64 -21.13 6.86
CA THR A 189 14.47 -21.96 5.66
C THR A 189 15.64 -21.84 4.69
N TYR A 190 15.98 -20.62 4.30
CA TYR A 190 16.97 -20.37 3.26
C TYR A 190 18.39 -20.21 3.82
N GLY A 191 18.51 -19.89 5.12
CA GLY A 191 19.76 -19.59 5.79
C GLY A 191 20.13 -18.12 5.73
N GLU A 192 21.07 -17.72 6.60
CA GLU A 192 21.40 -16.31 6.82
C GLU A 192 22.04 -15.62 5.60
N ASP A 193 22.76 -16.39 4.77
CA ASP A 193 23.57 -15.92 3.63
C ASP A 193 22.87 -16.11 2.27
N SER A 194 21.59 -16.47 2.27
CA SER A 194 20.82 -16.71 1.06
C SER A 194 20.34 -15.39 0.43
N LEU A 195 20.35 -15.31 -0.89
CA LEU A 195 19.86 -14.15 -1.65
C LEU A 195 18.33 -14.06 -1.64
N GLU A 196 17.65 -15.19 -1.45
CA GLU A 196 16.21 -15.29 -1.26
C GLU A 196 15.74 -14.52 0.00
N MET A 197 16.66 -14.16 0.91
CA MET A 197 16.38 -13.28 2.06
C MET A 197 16.09 -11.83 1.67
N ILE A 198 16.63 -11.35 0.55
CA ILE A 198 16.67 -9.91 0.19
C ILE A 198 15.28 -9.24 0.26
N PRO A 199 14.21 -9.79 -0.36
CA PRO A 199 12.89 -9.15 -0.31
C PRO A 199 12.34 -9.02 1.11
N TRP A 200 12.59 -10.01 1.97
CA TRP A 200 12.05 -10.05 3.33
C TRP A 200 12.81 -9.11 4.27
N LEU A 201 14.14 -9.07 4.13
CA LEU A 201 15.00 -8.10 4.82
C LEU A 201 14.59 -6.67 4.49
N TYR A 202 14.31 -6.37 3.21
CA TYR A 202 13.92 -5.03 2.80
C TYR A 202 12.55 -4.64 3.34
N LYS A 203 11.57 -5.55 3.30
CA LYS A 203 10.23 -5.30 3.88
C LYS A 203 10.30 -5.02 5.37
N ARG A 204 11.15 -5.75 6.10
CA ARG A 204 11.41 -5.51 7.51
C ARG A 204 12.07 -4.14 7.73
N ALA A 205 13.06 -3.77 6.92
CA ALA A 205 13.71 -2.46 6.99
C ALA A 205 12.72 -1.31 6.71
N TYR A 206 11.87 -1.46 5.69
CA TYR A 206 10.84 -0.51 5.33
C TYR A 206 9.79 -0.37 6.44
N ASN A 207 9.39 -1.47 7.08
CA ASN A 207 8.49 -1.43 8.21
C ASN A 207 9.08 -0.70 9.44
N TYR A 208 10.41 -0.76 9.66
CA TYR A 208 11.05 0.07 10.69
C TYR A 208 10.97 1.56 10.37
N PHE A 209 11.12 1.95 9.10
CA PHE A 209 10.88 3.33 8.67
C PHE A 209 9.42 3.74 8.93
N GLN A 210 8.45 2.90 8.54
CA GLN A 210 7.03 3.17 8.79
C GLN A 210 6.70 3.29 10.29
N LEU A 211 7.32 2.46 11.14
CA LEU A 211 7.18 2.58 12.60
C LEU A 211 7.67 3.94 13.08
N VAL A 212 8.78 4.44 12.56
CA VAL A 212 9.31 5.76 12.93
C VAL A 212 8.36 6.86 12.48
N GLU A 213 7.82 6.80 11.26
CA GLU A 213 6.77 7.74 10.83
C GLU A 213 5.56 7.69 11.76
N LEU A 214 5.11 6.49 12.13
CA LEU A 214 4.00 6.26 13.07
C LEU A 214 4.23 6.87 14.45
N LEU A 215 5.42 6.69 15.03
CA LEU A 215 5.78 7.24 16.35
C LEU A 215 5.86 8.78 16.35
N ASN A 216 6.06 9.38 15.18
CA ASN A 216 6.11 10.83 15.01
C ASN A 216 4.85 11.40 14.34
N ALA A 217 3.80 10.57 14.19
CA ALA A 217 2.50 10.99 13.70
C ALA A 217 1.86 11.99 14.66
N ARG A 218 0.92 12.79 14.14
CA ARG A 218 0.31 13.87 14.93
C ARG A 218 -0.79 13.35 15.86
N GLY A 219 -1.10 14.17 16.85
CA GLY A 219 -2.25 13.98 17.72
C GLY A 219 -2.19 12.67 18.51
N ARG A 220 -3.38 12.11 18.75
CA ARG A 220 -3.54 10.88 19.54
C ARG A 220 -2.94 9.65 18.84
N PHE A 221 -2.82 9.68 17.53
CA PHE A 221 -2.34 8.56 16.74
C PHE A 221 -0.89 8.19 17.09
N GLY A 222 -0.02 9.20 17.18
CA GLY A 222 1.37 9.01 17.66
C GLY A 222 1.43 8.56 19.12
N ASP A 223 0.60 9.13 20.00
CA ASP A 223 0.55 8.75 21.42
C ASP A 223 0.15 7.27 21.61
N ASP A 224 -0.91 6.82 20.93
CA ASP A 224 -1.38 5.44 20.97
C ASP A 224 -0.30 4.47 20.41
N ALA A 225 0.45 4.89 19.38
CA ALA A 225 1.56 4.12 18.82
C ALA A 225 2.75 4.00 19.79
N ILE A 226 3.09 5.07 20.51
CA ILE A 226 4.14 5.06 21.54
C ILE A 226 3.74 4.13 22.68
N ASP A 227 2.53 4.26 23.21
CA ASP A 227 2.03 3.42 24.30
C ASP A 227 2.03 1.93 23.90
N ARG A 228 1.60 1.63 22.66
CA ARG A 228 1.65 0.27 22.13
C ARG A 228 3.07 -0.24 21.96
N LEU A 229 3.99 0.57 21.43
CA LEU A 229 5.38 0.18 21.28
C LEU A 229 6.03 -0.14 22.62
N VAL A 230 5.78 0.67 23.66
CA VAL A 230 6.35 0.40 24.98
C VAL A 230 5.82 -0.91 25.55
N SER A 231 4.55 -1.25 25.28
CA SER A 231 4.01 -2.56 25.68
C SER A 231 4.68 -3.73 24.97
N GLU A 232 5.14 -3.57 23.72
CA GLU A 232 5.74 -4.66 22.93
C GLU A 232 7.26 -4.75 23.06
N ASP A 233 7.95 -3.62 22.89
CA ASP A 233 9.42 -3.55 22.78
C ASP A 233 10.07 -2.88 24.00
N GLY A 234 9.26 -2.30 24.89
CA GLY A 234 9.74 -1.55 26.05
C GLY A 234 10.19 -0.12 25.73
N ALA A 235 10.30 0.67 26.79
CA ALA A 235 10.64 2.09 26.76
C ALA A 235 12.06 2.43 26.27
N SER A 236 13.01 1.50 26.41
CA SER A 236 14.44 1.77 26.22
C SER A 236 14.81 2.10 24.77
N ARG A 237 13.99 1.67 23.80
CA ARG A 237 14.23 1.89 22.38
C ARG A 237 13.73 3.24 21.86
N LEU A 238 12.97 3.98 22.66
CA LEU A 238 12.49 5.34 22.33
C LEU A 238 13.54 6.44 22.55
N GLN A 239 14.67 6.11 23.19
CA GLN A 239 15.70 7.08 23.59
C GLN A 239 16.69 7.35 22.44
N SER A 240 17.07 8.61 22.23
CA SER A 240 18.19 8.98 21.36
C SER A 240 19.53 8.81 22.10
N SER A 241 20.56 8.34 21.39
CA SER A 241 21.82 7.87 22.00
C SER A 241 22.82 8.98 22.37
N ARG A 242 22.48 10.27 22.19
CA ARG A 242 23.43 11.39 22.35
C ARG A 242 23.55 11.93 23.78
N ARG A 243 22.62 11.60 24.68
CA ARG A 243 22.84 11.83 26.11
C ARG A 243 23.68 10.68 26.64
N GLY A 244 24.96 10.97 26.92
CA GLY A 244 25.78 10.11 27.76
C GLY A 244 24.98 9.72 29.00
N SER A 245 24.70 8.43 29.12
CA SER A 245 23.97 7.82 30.24
C SER A 245 24.51 8.35 31.56
N ILE A 246 23.80 9.31 32.17
CA ILE A 246 23.93 9.55 33.60
C ILE A 246 23.24 8.36 34.26
N ASN A 247 24.02 7.32 34.49
CA ASN A 247 23.64 6.18 35.32
C ASN A 247 23.66 6.67 36.78
N LEU A 248 22.56 7.27 37.25
CA LEU A 248 22.37 7.54 38.68
C LEU A 248 22.12 6.19 39.35
N GLY A 249 23.20 5.60 39.84
CA GLY A 249 23.25 4.24 40.36
C GLY A 249 22.35 3.96 41.56
N ASN A 250 22.08 2.67 41.74
CA ASN A 250 21.63 1.98 42.95
C ASN A 250 20.57 2.71 43.82
N SER A 251 19.30 2.62 43.41
CA SER A 251 18.16 2.66 44.35
C SER A 251 17.47 1.28 44.35
N PRO A 252 17.25 0.61 45.51
CA PRO A 252 16.68 -0.74 45.57
C PRO A 252 15.17 -0.83 45.30
N TYR A 253 14.53 0.29 44.98
CA TYR A 253 13.12 0.35 44.63
C TYR A 253 13.02 1.25 43.39
N TRP A 254 12.54 0.68 42.28
CA TRP A 254 12.35 1.30 40.96
C TRP A 254 13.61 1.62 40.11
N GLY A 255 13.67 1.11 38.87
CA GLY A 255 14.58 1.56 37.80
C GLY A 255 14.07 1.13 36.41
N PRO A 256 14.55 1.69 35.26
CA PRO A 256 15.42 2.87 35.04
C PRO A 256 14.72 4.08 34.33
N SER A 257 15.20 5.32 34.54
CA SER A 257 14.74 6.62 33.96
C SER A 257 15.17 6.84 32.48
N PRO A 258 14.70 7.86 31.69
CA PRO A 258 13.80 8.99 31.96
C PRO A 258 12.61 9.06 30.97
N ILE A 259 11.52 8.36 31.27
CA ILE A 259 10.19 8.70 30.77
C ILE A 259 9.55 9.54 31.87
N VAL A 260 9.04 10.72 31.54
CA VAL A 260 8.10 11.38 32.45
C VAL A 260 6.75 10.72 32.18
N THR A 261 6.33 9.81 33.06
CA THR A 261 4.90 9.50 33.16
C THR A 261 4.26 10.76 33.70
N VAL A 262 3.73 11.60 32.81
CA VAL A 262 3.03 12.80 33.23
C VAL A 262 1.77 12.33 33.95
N PRO A 263 1.47 12.79 35.18
CA PRO A 263 0.17 12.54 35.79
C PRO A 263 -0.88 13.41 35.11
N SER A 264 -1.08 13.24 33.80
CA SER A 264 -2.38 13.45 33.20
C SER A 264 -3.27 12.29 33.65
N SER A 265 -4.59 12.46 33.66
CA SER A 265 -5.53 11.47 34.18
C SER A 265 -5.52 10.10 33.47
N ARG A 266 -4.57 9.83 32.56
CA ARG A 266 -4.46 8.62 31.74
C ARG A 266 -3.02 8.11 31.44
N GLY A 267 -2.00 8.41 32.25
CA GLY A 267 -0.75 7.62 32.28
C GLY A 267 0.06 7.45 30.97
N SER A 268 -0.08 8.34 29.99
CA SER A 268 0.59 8.27 28.68
C SER A 268 2.11 8.50 28.76
N ILE A 269 2.87 7.81 27.92
CA ILE A 269 4.34 7.87 27.89
C ILE A 269 4.83 8.99 26.96
N VAL A 270 5.57 9.96 27.50
CA VAL A 270 6.21 11.02 26.70
C VAL A 270 7.70 10.71 26.52
N PRO A 271 8.16 10.33 25.32
CA PRO A 271 9.59 10.14 25.05
C PRO A 271 10.29 11.51 25.02
N ILE A 272 11.53 11.54 25.52
CA ILE A 272 12.36 12.75 25.52
C ILE A 272 13.31 12.67 24.32
N THR A 273 13.11 13.53 23.32
CA THR A 273 14.00 13.72 22.17
C THR A 273 14.64 15.11 22.18
N GLU A 274 15.80 15.28 21.52
CA GLU A 274 16.36 16.61 21.31
C GLU A 274 15.52 17.39 20.28
N PRO A 275 15.49 18.73 20.32
CA PRO A 275 14.83 19.52 19.29
C PRO A 275 15.35 19.17 17.89
N GLY A 276 14.48 18.62 17.04
CA GLY A 276 14.82 18.19 15.67
C GLY A 276 15.15 16.70 15.52
N GLU A 277 15.19 15.92 16.60
CA GLU A 277 15.32 14.46 16.54
C GLU A 277 13.96 13.75 16.44
N ARG A 278 13.91 12.71 15.61
CA ARG A 278 12.73 11.84 15.46
C ARG A 278 12.70 10.78 16.56
N ILE A 279 11.52 10.52 17.12
CA ILE A 279 11.30 9.42 18.06
C ILE A 279 11.57 8.10 17.33
N GLY A 280 12.29 7.18 17.97
CA GLY A 280 12.54 5.84 17.43
C GLY A 280 13.73 5.74 16.45
N GLU A 281 14.68 6.68 16.46
CA GLU A 281 15.88 6.66 15.59
C GLU A 281 16.62 5.31 15.61
N ARG A 282 16.58 4.57 16.72
CA ARG A 282 17.16 3.21 16.81
C ARG A 282 16.56 2.23 15.80
N TYR A 283 15.27 2.33 15.49
CA TYR A 283 14.62 1.50 14.48
C TYR A 283 15.09 1.85 13.06
N LEU A 284 15.37 3.13 12.77
CA LEU A 284 16.01 3.50 11.49
C LEU A 284 17.40 2.88 11.37
N ARG A 285 18.15 2.77 12.47
CA ARG A 285 19.45 2.07 12.49
C ARG A 285 19.28 0.56 12.28
N ASP A 286 18.27 -0.06 12.90
CA ASP A 286 17.95 -1.48 12.66
C ASP A 286 17.59 -1.70 11.17
N GLY A 287 16.83 -0.78 10.57
CA GLY A 287 16.56 -0.79 9.13
C GLY A 287 17.82 -0.67 8.28
N LEU A 288 18.75 0.24 8.63
CA LEU A 288 20.03 0.33 7.95
C LEU A 288 20.82 -0.99 8.04
N ILE A 289 20.86 -1.64 9.22
CA ILE A 289 21.56 -2.91 9.41
C ILE A 289 21.03 -3.97 8.42
N LEU A 290 19.71 -4.07 8.26
CA LEU A 290 19.12 -5.01 7.31
C LEU A 290 19.46 -4.67 5.85
N VAL A 291 19.50 -3.38 5.50
CA VAL A 291 19.91 -2.95 4.15
C VAL A 291 21.40 -3.17 3.91
N THR A 292 22.25 -3.01 4.92
CA THR A 292 23.67 -3.40 4.84
C THR A 292 23.82 -4.90 4.62
N ARG A 293 23.01 -5.72 5.30
CA ARG A 293 22.98 -7.17 5.06
C ARG A 293 22.61 -7.50 3.61
N ILE A 294 21.64 -6.78 3.01
CA ILE A 294 21.31 -6.93 1.59
C ILE A 294 22.52 -6.60 0.69
N GLU A 295 23.24 -5.51 0.98
CA GLU A 295 24.47 -5.14 0.25
C GLU A 295 25.53 -6.25 0.35
N GLU A 296 25.73 -6.82 1.54
CA GLU A 296 26.68 -7.92 1.78
C GLU A 296 26.29 -9.20 1.02
N LEU A 297 25.00 -9.56 1.02
CA LEU A 297 24.48 -10.72 0.28
C LEU A 297 24.73 -10.56 -1.23
N ILE A 298 24.39 -9.41 -1.80
CA ILE A 298 24.55 -9.16 -3.25
C ILE A 298 26.03 -9.11 -3.65
N ALA A 299 26.91 -8.61 -2.78
CA ALA A 299 28.34 -8.60 -3.04
C ALA A 299 28.93 -10.02 -3.26
N THR A 300 28.21 -11.08 -2.86
CA THR A 300 28.61 -12.47 -3.15
C THR A 300 28.35 -12.90 -4.59
N GLN A 301 27.49 -12.20 -5.33
CA GLN A 301 26.94 -12.65 -6.61
C GLN A 301 27.68 -12.10 -7.85
N ASP A 302 28.72 -11.28 -7.67
CA ASP A 302 29.48 -10.59 -8.73
C ASP A 302 28.58 -9.83 -9.74
N ASP A 303 27.39 -9.40 -9.29
CA ASP A 303 26.46 -8.58 -10.05
C ASP A 303 26.67 -7.10 -9.70
N VAL A 304 27.33 -6.38 -10.61
CA VAL A 304 27.67 -4.97 -10.45
C VAL A 304 26.43 -4.07 -10.47
N GLU A 305 25.40 -4.41 -11.27
CA GLU A 305 24.16 -3.62 -11.31
C GLU A 305 23.38 -3.78 -10.01
N ALA A 306 23.21 -5.02 -9.53
CA ALA A 306 22.54 -5.28 -8.26
C ALA A 306 23.30 -4.66 -7.08
N SER A 307 24.63 -4.72 -7.08
CA SER A 307 25.47 -4.06 -6.06
C SER A 307 25.23 -2.55 -6.04
N ALA A 308 25.12 -1.93 -7.22
CA ALA A 308 24.83 -0.51 -7.34
C ALA A 308 23.43 -0.17 -6.82
N MET A 309 22.43 -1.00 -7.14
CA MET A 309 21.08 -0.83 -6.62
C MET A 309 21.06 -0.94 -5.09
N ALA A 310 21.73 -1.92 -4.49
CA ALA A 310 21.86 -2.04 -3.04
C ALA A 310 22.45 -0.78 -2.39
N LEU A 311 23.49 -0.19 -3.01
CA LEU A 311 24.06 1.08 -2.55
C LEU A 311 23.08 2.26 -2.61
N ILE A 312 22.16 2.29 -3.58
CA ILE A 312 21.11 3.33 -3.65
C ILE A 312 20.18 3.20 -2.45
N TYR A 313 19.65 2.01 -2.19
CA TYR A 313 18.76 1.79 -1.05
C TYR A 313 19.45 2.01 0.30
N HIS A 314 20.73 1.63 0.42
CA HIS A 314 21.54 1.94 1.59
C HIS A 314 21.72 3.46 1.76
N GLY A 315 21.97 4.18 0.66
CA GLY A 315 22.04 5.64 0.63
C GLY A 315 20.74 6.32 1.09
N ASP A 316 19.59 5.77 0.69
CA ASP A 316 18.27 6.25 1.12
C ASP A 316 18.14 6.19 2.66
N PHE A 317 18.44 5.05 3.28
CA PHE A 317 18.40 4.91 4.75
C PHE A 317 19.44 5.80 5.47
N GLN A 318 20.63 5.99 4.89
CA GLN A 318 21.62 6.89 5.45
C GLN A 318 21.15 8.35 5.45
N LEU A 319 20.46 8.80 4.38
CA LEU A 319 19.89 10.14 4.34
C LEU A 319 18.78 10.35 5.35
N LEU A 320 17.91 9.36 5.57
CA LEU A 320 16.85 9.42 6.59
C LEU A 320 17.40 9.67 7.99
N MET A 321 18.57 9.10 8.30
CA MET A 321 19.27 9.32 9.57
C MET A 321 20.08 10.63 9.61
N SER A 322 19.88 11.53 8.65
CA SER A 322 20.65 12.78 8.49
C SER A 322 22.17 12.56 8.42
N SER A 323 22.59 11.39 7.93
CA SER A 323 24.00 11.08 7.73
C SER A 323 24.44 11.64 6.38
N GLY A 324 25.46 12.50 6.37
CA GLY A 324 26.11 12.97 5.13
C GLY A 324 26.76 11.86 4.30
N LEU A 325 26.70 10.61 4.77
CA LEU A 325 27.21 9.43 4.07
C LEU A 325 26.33 8.99 2.89
N GLY A 326 25.02 9.27 2.90
CA GLY A 326 24.10 8.79 1.85
C GLY A 326 24.52 9.22 0.45
N TYR A 327 25.04 10.44 0.32
CA TYR A 327 25.60 10.94 -0.93
C TYR A 327 26.82 10.15 -1.43
N ARG A 328 27.66 9.65 -0.52
CA ARG A 328 28.80 8.81 -0.90
C ARG A 328 28.32 7.48 -1.47
N SER A 329 27.26 6.91 -0.91
CA SER A 329 26.63 5.70 -1.44
C SER A 329 26.06 5.93 -2.84
N TYR A 330 25.33 7.02 -3.10
CA TYR A 330 24.84 7.29 -4.46
C TYR A 330 25.94 7.53 -5.48
N ARG A 331 27.03 8.19 -5.10
CA ARG A 331 28.17 8.36 -6.01
C ARG A 331 28.78 7.02 -6.40
N LYS A 332 29.03 6.16 -5.42
CA LYS A 332 29.55 4.80 -5.66
C LYS A 332 28.57 3.97 -6.52
N ALA A 333 27.28 4.05 -6.23
CA ALA A 333 26.26 3.39 -7.04
C ALA A 333 26.31 3.86 -8.50
N ARG A 334 26.39 5.18 -8.75
CA ARG A 334 26.55 5.70 -10.11
C ARG A 334 27.80 5.18 -10.80
N GLU A 335 28.94 5.13 -10.10
CA GLU A 335 30.19 4.58 -10.64
C GLU A 335 30.01 3.11 -11.05
N GLN A 336 29.37 2.28 -10.22
CA GLN A 336 29.07 0.89 -10.53
C GLN A 336 28.05 0.72 -11.68
N LEU A 337 27.00 1.55 -11.75
CA LEU A 337 26.05 1.50 -12.87
C LEU A 337 26.73 1.83 -14.21
N LEU A 338 27.67 2.77 -14.22
CA LEU A 338 28.48 3.08 -15.41
C LEU A 338 29.41 1.91 -15.78
N GLU A 339 30.00 1.25 -14.78
CA GLU A 339 30.81 0.04 -14.97
C GLU A 339 30.00 -1.13 -15.52
N ALA A 340 28.74 -1.27 -15.08
CA ALA A 340 27.77 -2.23 -15.61
C ALA A 340 27.31 -1.90 -17.05
N GLY A 341 27.81 -0.82 -17.66
CA GLY A 341 27.50 -0.45 -19.04
C GLY A 341 26.18 0.29 -19.23
N ILE A 342 25.57 0.78 -18.14
CA ILE A 342 24.33 1.57 -18.21
C ILE A 342 24.66 2.98 -18.68
N ALA A 343 23.89 3.48 -19.64
CA ALA A 343 24.07 4.82 -20.20
C ALA A 343 23.93 5.91 -19.13
N GLU A 344 24.85 6.87 -19.13
CA GLU A 344 24.86 7.98 -18.16
C GLU A 344 23.55 8.77 -18.16
N GLU A 345 22.97 9.03 -19.32
CA GLU A 345 21.67 9.71 -19.47
C GLU A 345 20.55 8.98 -18.74
N LYS A 346 20.53 7.64 -18.78
CA LYS A 346 19.54 6.82 -18.09
C LYS A 346 19.70 6.93 -16.57
N ILE A 347 20.96 6.91 -16.08
CA ILE A 347 21.26 7.04 -14.66
C ILE A 347 20.87 8.44 -14.16
N GLU A 348 21.23 9.49 -14.91
CA GLU A 348 20.88 10.86 -14.57
C GLU A 348 19.35 11.06 -14.56
N SER A 349 18.63 10.54 -15.55
CA SER A 349 17.16 10.59 -15.57
C SER A 349 16.54 9.94 -14.34
N PHE A 350 17.07 8.80 -13.88
CA PHE A 350 16.61 8.13 -12.66
C PHE A 350 16.81 8.98 -11.41
N PHE A 351 18.01 9.55 -11.20
CA PHE A 351 18.28 10.39 -10.02
C PHE A 351 17.59 11.75 -10.09
N ASN A 352 17.38 12.29 -11.29
CA ASN A 352 16.71 13.57 -11.49
C ASN A 352 15.19 13.48 -11.35
N THR A 353 14.62 12.28 -11.26
CA THR A 353 13.19 12.06 -10.97
C THR A 353 12.98 12.02 -9.45
N PRO A 354 12.30 13.03 -8.86
CA PRO A 354 12.04 13.07 -7.43
C PRO A 354 11.32 11.82 -6.93
N THR A 355 11.95 11.12 -6.00
CA THR A 355 11.39 9.91 -5.38
C THR A 355 11.45 10.06 -3.87
N ALA A 356 10.33 9.86 -3.17
CA ALA A 356 10.32 9.85 -1.72
C ALA A 356 11.17 8.68 -1.19
N ILE A 357 11.98 8.93 -0.16
CA ILE A 357 12.86 7.92 0.43
C ILE A 357 12.33 7.47 1.81
N PRO A 358 12.50 6.18 2.17
CA PRO A 358 13.04 5.12 1.32
C PRO A 358 12.00 4.70 0.27
N ALA A 359 12.44 4.13 -0.85
CA ALA A 359 11.49 3.60 -1.81
C ALA A 359 10.63 2.49 -1.18
N GLN A 360 9.40 2.29 -1.65
CA GLN A 360 8.50 1.29 -1.06
C GLN A 360 8.90 -0.16 -1.41
N LYS A 361 9.57 -0.35 -2.55
CA LYS A 361 9.96 -1.65 -3.08
C LYS A 361 11.44 -1.68 -3.45
N TYR A 362 12.05 -2.82 -3.18
CA TYR A 362 13.41 -3.14 -3.59
C TYR A 362 13.44 -3.69 -5.02
N PHE A 363 14.40 -3.24 -5.81
CA PHE A 363 14.67 -3.71 -7.16
C PHE A 363 16.16 -4.01 -7.30
N THR A 364 16.48 -5.13 -7.93
CA THR A 364 17.87 -5.50 -8.24
C THR A 364 18.35 -4.87 -9.54
N THR A 365 17.43 -4.46 -10.43
CA THR A 365 17.77 -3.81 -11.71
C THR A 365 17.33 -2.35 -11.72
N LEU A 366 18.08 -1.52 -12.45
CA LEU A 366 17.73 -0.12 -12.64
C LEU A 366 16.48 0.04 -13.52
N GLN A 367 16.28 -0.85 -14.49
CA GLN A 367 15.11 -0.78 -15.37
C GLN A 367 13.81 -0.99 -14.59
N ASP A 368 13.75 -2.02 -13.72
CA ASP A 368 12.54 -2.28 -12.93
C ASP A 368 12.23 -1.12 -11.97
N ALA A 369 13.28 -0.49 -11.42
CA ALA A 369 13.13 0.70 -10.58
C ALA A 369 12.59 1.91 -11.35
N ILE A 370 13.04 2.12 -12.60
CA ILE A 370 12.52 3.18 -13.48
C ILE A 370 11.07 2.88 -13.86
N ASP A 371 10.74 1.65 -14.23
CA ASP A 371 9.39 1.25 -14.60
C ASP A 371 8.42 1.49 -13.44
N TYR A 372 8.85 1.18 -12.20
CA TYR A 372 8.06 1.46 -11.00
C TYR A 372 7.87 2.97 -10.76
N GLN A 373 8.92 3.78 -10.90
CA GLN A 373 8.81 5.24 -10.79
C GLN A 373 7.84 5.82 -11.83
N GLN A 374 7.85 5.28 -13.05
CA GLN A 374 6.97 5.72 -14.14
C GLN A 374 5.52 5.27 -13.94
N ARG A 375 5.27 4.07 -13.41
CA ARG A 375 3.90 3.62 -13.08
C ARG A 375 3.28 4.46 -11.97
N GLY A 376 4.04 4.84 -10.94
CA GLY A 376 3.56 5.73 -9.88
C GLY A 376 3.09 7.11 -10.37
N LEU A 377 3.57 7.57 -11.54
CA LEU A 377 3.09 8.78 -12.21
C LEU A 377 1.73 8.59 -12.91
N ASN A 378 1.37 7.35 -13.22
CA ASN A 378 0.28 6.98 -14.12
C ASN A 378 -0.88 6.23 -13.45
N ASP A 379 -0.65 5.51 -12.34
CA ASP A 379 -1.61 4.54 -11.75
C ASP A 379 -2.69 5.16 -10.87
N PHE A 380 -2.50 6.37 -10.35
CA PHE A 380 -3.59 7.06 -9.66
C PHE A 380 -4.43 7.75 -10.72
N GLU A 381 -5.63 7.24 -10.98
CA GLU A 381 -6.68 7.89 -11.78
C GLU A 381 -6.64 9.40 -11.48
N LYS A 382 -6.05 10.16 -12.41
CA LYS A 382 -6.06 11.62 -12.32
C LYS A 382 -7.53 12.01 -12.42
N PRO A 383 -8.15 12.60 -11.37
CA PRO A 383 -9.58 12.83 -11.38
C PRO A 383 -10.05 13.75 -12.51
N ASP A 384 -9.12 14.49 -13.13
CA ASP A 384 -9.27 15.16 -14.41
C ASP A 384 -7.86 15.38 -14.98
N SER A 385 -7.53 14.84 -16.15
CA SER A 385 -6.23 15.11 -16.81
C SER A 385 -6.42 16.05 -17.99
N ASN A 386 -5.94 17.29 -17.84
CA ASN A 386 -5.59 18.12 -19.00
C ASN A 386 -4.20 17.69 -19.49
N ALA A 387 -3.95 17.80 -20.79
CA ALA A 387 -2.70 17.37 -21.44
C ALA A 387 -1.41 18.08 -20.92
N ASP A 388 -1.52 19.16 -20.15
CA ASP A 388 -0.38 19.85 -19.51
C ASP A 388 0.04 19.23 -18.15
N ASP A 389 -0.70 18.23 -17.63
CA ASP A 389 -0.44 17.55 -16.34
C ASP A 389 0.50 16.34 -16.47
N GLU A 390 1.13 16.11 -17.63
CA GLU A 390 1.99 14.95 -17.89
C GLU A 390 3.30 14.92 -17.09
N GLN A 391 3.69 16.02 -16.45
CA GLN A 391 4.97 16.14 -15.71
C GLN A 391 4.84 16.16 -14.18
N SER A 392 3.63 16.09 -13.62
CA SER A 392 3.44 16.14 -12.16
C SER A 392 3.69 14.79 -11.50
N ILE A 393 4.52 14.78 -10.45
CA ILE A 393 4.75 13.58 -9.64
C ILE A 393 3.58 13.39 -8.68
N VAL A 394 3.08 12.16 -8.56
CA VAL A 394 1.97 11.85 -7.67
C VAL A 394 2.52 11.31 -6.35
N PHE A 395 2.10 11.90 -5.23
CA PHE A 395 2.36 11.39 -3.89
C PHE A 395 1.04 11.17 -3.16
N THR A 396 0.76 9.93 -2.76
CA THR A 396 -0.43 9.58 -1.99
C THR A 396 -0.02 9.33 -0.55
N ALA A 397 -0.51 10.16 0.37
CA ALA A 397 -0.29 10.00 1.80
C ALA A 397 -1.01 8.76 2.34
N TRP A 398 -0.42 8.14 3.37
CA TRP A 398 -0.98 6.94 3.97
C TRP A 398 -2.29 7.23 4.73
N SER A 399 -2.31 8.26 5.56
CA SER A 399 -3.51 8.77 6.24
C SER A 399 -3.33 10.25 6.56
N GLU A 400 -4.36 10.91 7.09
CA GLU A 400 -4.27 12.31 7.54
C GLU A 400 -3.15 12.51 8.58
N ASP A 401 -3.05 11.61 9.57
CA ASP A 401 -2.03 11.65 10.61
C ASP A 401 -0.62 11.24 10.12
N LEU A 402 -0.55 10.53 8.99
CA LEU A 402 0.67 10.04 8.35
C LEU A 402 0.92 10.73 7.01
N GLY A 403 0.74 12.05 6.97
CA GLY A 403 0.81 12.84 5.75
C GLY A 403 2.16 12.78 5.00
N SER A 404 3.27 12.52 5.68
CA SER A 404 4.62 12.40 5.12
C SER A 404 4.99 10.98 4.69
N SER A 405 4.19 9.98 5.07
CA SER A 405 4.45 8.58 4.75
C SER A 405 3.63 8.21 3.52
N PRO A 406 4.22 7.58 2.50
CA PRO A 406 3.46 7.16 1.34
C PRO A 406 2.51 6.02 1.74
N ARG A 407 1.32 6.02 1.14
CA ARG A 407 0.39 4.91 1.27
C ARG A 407 1.04 3.62 0.74
N PRO A 408 0.94 2.51 1.48
CA PRO A 408 1.36 1.20 0.98
C PRO A 408 0.71 0.90 -0.38
N PRO A 409 1.40 0.19 -1.29
CA PRO A 409 0.81 -0.20 -2.57
C PRO A 409 -0.47 -1.02 -2.32
N GLN A 410 -1.46 -0.86 -3.21
CA GLN A 410 -2.69 -1.64 -3.14
C GLN A 410 -2.51 -2.96 -3.89
N ASP A 411 -2.26 -4.04 -3.15
CA ASP A 411 -2.25 -5.41 -3.71
C ASP A 411 -3.67 -6.00 -3.80
N PHE A 412 -4.64 -5.35 -3.18
CA PHE A 412 -6.05 -5.71 -3.25
C PHE A 412 -6.78 -4.61 -4.01
N PRO A 413 -7.65 -4.95 -4.98
CA PRO A 413 -8.62 -3.99 -5.46
C PRO A 413 -9.53 -3.65 -4.28
N LEU A 414 -9.22 -2.56 -3.57
CA LEU A 414 -10.20 -1.96 -2.70
C LEU A 414 -11.35 -1.60 -3.61
N VAL A 415 -12.50 -2.19 -3.32
CA VAL A 415 -13.76 -1.80 -3.93
C VAL A 415 -13.82 -0.28 -3.80
N ASN A 416 -14.32 0.38 -4.84
CA ASN A 416 -14.58 1.82 -4.88
C ASN A 416 -15.53 2.26 -3.73
N THR A 417 -15.19 2.06 -2.46
CA THR A 417 -15.34 3.12 -1.49
C THR A 417 -14.52 4.26 -2.05
N VAL A 418 -15.18 5.04 -2.91
CA VAL A 418 -14.71 6.29 -3.49
C VAL A 418 -14.15 7.07 -2.31
N LEU A 419 -12.84 6.99 -2.14
CA LEU A 419 -12.17 7.76 -1.14
C LEU A 419 -12.27 9.17 -1.68
N ASP A 420 -12.94 10.04 -0.93
CA ASP A 420 -12.86 11.47 -1.17
C ASP A 420 -11.41 11.89 -0.89
N LEU A 421 -10.55 11.68 -1.89
CA LEU A 421 -9.16 12.08 -1.86
C LEU A 421 -9.13 13.58 -2.15
N ALA A 422 -8.71 14.34 -1.15
CA ALA A 422 -8.31 15.70 -1.42
C ALA A 422 -6.98 15.66 -2.17
N TYR A 423 -6.84 16.53 -3.16
CA TYR A 423 -5.58 16.71 -3.87
C TYR A 423 -5.15 18.17 -3.86
N VAL A 424 -3.83 18.37 -3.84
CA VAL A 424 -3.20 19.69 -3.88
C VAL A 424 -2.04 19.63 -4.86
N ASP A 425 -2.10 20.47 -5.90
CA ASP A 425 -0.97 20.63 -6.80
C ASP A 425 -0.01 21.68 -6.23
N LEU A 426 1.24 21.26 -6.05
CA LEU A 426 2.29 22.03 -5.41
C LEU A 426 3.47 22.21 -6.36
N GLU A 427 4.09 23.38 -6.30
CA GLU A 427 5.41 23.64 -6.87
C GLU A 427 6.42 23.73 -5.73
N VAL A 428 7.49 22.93 -5.80
CA VAL A 428 8.47 22.81 -4.72
C VAL A 428 9.91 22.85 -5.21
N ASN A 429 10.81 23.32 -4.35
CA ASN A 429 12.25 23.22 -4.56
C ASN A 429 12.85 22.12 -3.69
N ILE A 430 13.53 21.15 -4.29
CA ILE A 430 14.21 20.06 -3.58
C ILE A 430 15.69 20.40 -3.43
N SER A 431 16.17 20.46 -2.18
CA SER A 431 17.54 20.82 -1.86
C SER A 431 18.56 19.76 -2.31
N ARG A 432 19.85 20.09 -2.23
CA ARG A 432 20.95 19.15 -2.49
C ARG A 432 21.00 17.97 -1.51
N THR A 433 20.27 18.04 -0.41
CA THR A 433 20.17 17.00 0.61
C THR A 433 18.82 16.27 0.56
N GLY A 434 17.96 16.59 -0.42
CA GLY A 434 16.66 15.94 -0.56
C GLY A 434 15.52 16.59 0.23
N ASN A 435 15.78 17.70 0.94
CA ASN A 435 14.77 18.38 1.74
C ASN A 435 13.95 19.35 0.89
N VAL A 436 12.64 19.40 1.13
CA VAL A 436 11.73 20.31 0.45
C VAL A 436 11.84 21.74 1.01
N SER A 437 11.83 22.71 0.12
CA SER A 437 11.90 24.15 0.39
C SER A 437 11.02 24.90 -0.62
N SER A 438 10.62 26.14 -0.34
CA SER A 438 9.81 26.97 -1.24
C SER A 438 8.59 26.21 -1.77
N VAL A 439 7.58 26.04 -0.93
CA VAL A 439 6.35 25.32 -1.31
C VAL A 439 5.30 26.35 -1.71
N ASP A 440 4.95 26.34 -2.98
CA ASP A 440 3.91 27.19 -3.56
C ASP A 440 2.72 26.31 -3.96
N VAL A 441 1.51 26.72 -3.57
CA VAL A 441 0.28 25.98 -3.86
C VAL A 441 -0.30 26.51 -5.17
N ILE A 442 -0.39 25.65 -6.18
CA ILE A 442 -0.96 25.96 -7.49
C ILE A 442 -2.48 25.83 -7.42
N SER A 443 -2.97 24.67 -6.99
CA SER A 443 -4.40 24.32 -6.93
C SER A 443 -4.68 23.45 -5.70
N ALA A 444 -5.93 23.38 -5.27
CA ALA A 444 -6.38 22.47 -4.22
C ALA A 444 -7.85 22.08 -4.43
N MET A 445 -8.18 20.83 -4.13
CA MET A 445 -9.53 20.29 -4.18
C MET A 445 -9.76 19.41 -2.94
N PRO A 446 -10.74 19.73 -2.07
CA PRO A 446 -11.54 20.95 -2.08
C PRO A 446 -10.67 22.19 -1.80
N ASP A 447 -11.08 23.35 -2.32
CA ASP A 447 -10.30 24.59 -2.16
C ASP A 447 -10.46 25.21 -0.76
N GLU A 448 -9.83 24.56 0.22
CA GLU A 448 -9.91 24.97 1.62
C GLU A 448 -8.55 25.33 2.22
N ARG A 449 -8.55 26.27 3.16
CA ARG A 449 -7.33 26.67 3.87
C ARG A 449 -6.72 25.52 4.69
N GLY A 450 -7.55 24.62 5.22
CA GLY A 450 -7.09 23.44 5.95
C GLY A 450 -6.27 22.52 5.05
N VAL A 451 -6.89 22.12 3.93
CA VAL A 451 -6.32 21.27 2.87
C VAL A 451 -4.96 21.77 2.40
N ARG A 452 -4.89 23.05 1.99
CA ARG A 452 -3.65 23.67 1.53
C ARG A 452 -2.55 23.66 2.60
N ARG A 453 -2.91 23.95 3.86
CA ARG A 453 -1.94 23.99 4.98
C ARG A 453 -1.44 22.60 5.34
N GLN A 454 -2.30 21.60 5.33
CA GLN A 454 -1.94 20.22 5.62
C GLN A 454 -0.95 19.70 4.58
N ALA A 455 -1.28 19.79 3.29
CA ALA A 455 -0.39 19.41 2.20
C ALA A 455 0.96 20.15 2.25
N THR A 456 0.94 21.48 2.49
CA THR A 456 2.17 22.28 2.60
C THR A 456 3.06 21.85 3.77
N ARG A 457 2.49 21.39 4.89
CA ARG A 457 3.27 20.88 6.02
C ARG A 457 3.80 19.49 5.74
N ALA A 458 2.94 18.59 5.28
CA ALA A 458 3.29 17.21 4.99
C ALA A 458 4.42 17.12 3.96
N ILE A 459 4.33 17.86 2.85
CA ILE A 459 5.37 17.85 1.80
C ILE A 459 6.75 18.30 2.32
N ARG A 460 6.80 19.14 3.36
CA ARG A 460 8.06 19.59 3.98
C ARG A 460 8.71 18.54 4.86
N GLU A 461 7.93 17.57 5.33
CA GLU A 461 8.38 16.47 6.18
C GLU A 461 8.87 15.27 5.35
N ILE A 462 8.54 15.23 4.05
CA ILE A 462 9.00 14.22 3.10
C ILE A 462 10.45 14.48 2.69
N SER A 463 11.27 13.44 2.80
CA SER A 463 12.62 13.40 2.25
C SER A 463 12.59 12.81 0.85
N PHE A 464 13.22 13.47 -0.10
CA PHE A 464 13.37 12.98 -1.48
C PHE A 464 14.81 12.55 -1.76
N ARG A 465 14.98 11.60 -2.68
CA ARG A 465 16.30 11.29 -3.23
C ARG A 465 16.88 12.54 -3.92
N PRO A 466 18.10 12.99 -3.58
CA PRO A 466 18.69 14.16 -4.22
C PRO A 466 19.00 13.91 -5.70
N ALA A 467 18.77 14.93 -6.53
CA ALA A 467 19.18 14.90 -7.93
C ALA A 467 20.69 14.90 -8.09
N ILE A 468 21.18 14.12 -9.05
CA ILE A 468 22.60 14.00 -9.38
C ILE A 468 22.77 14.36 -10.85
N ILE A 469 23.44 15.49 -11.10
CA ILE A 469 23.70 16.01 -12.44
C ILE A 469 25.21 16.20 -12.54
N GLU A 470 25.84 15.63 -13.58
CA GLU A 470 27.29 15.65 -13.79
C GLU A 470 28.05 15.11 -12.55
N GLY A 471 27.50 14.08 -11.89
CA GLY A 471 28.10 13.42 -10.73
C GLY A 471 28.08 14.23 -9.42
N ALA A 472 27.37 15.36 -9.37
CA ALA A 472 27.21 16.17 -8.16
C ALA A 472 25.74 16.36 -7.77
N THR A 473 25.45 16.39 -6.47
CA THR A 473 24.10 16.76 -6.01
C THR A 473 23.74 18.16 -6.45
N LYS A 474 22.61 18.34 -7.12
CA LYS A 474 22.10 19.66 -7.49
C LYS A 474 20.73 19.89 -6.86
N ARG A 475 20.39 21.16 -6.70
CA ARG A 475 19.05 21.57 -6.25
C ARG A 475 18.11 21.46 -7.45
N LEU A 476 16.99 20.75 -7.30
CA LEU A 476 15.90 20.82 -8.26
C LEU A 476 14.99 21.99 -7.91
N ARG A 477 14.56 22.71 -8.93
CA ARG A 477 13.64 23.83 -8.77
C ARG A 477 12.33 23.55 -9.48
N ASP A 478 11.28 24.18 -9.00
CA ASP A 478 10.00 24.27 -9.68
C ASP A 478 9.40 22.88 -10.00
N VAL A 479 9.61 21.93 -9.07
CA VAL A 479 9.13 20.54 -9.18
C VAL A 479 7.63 20.52 -8.90
N ARG A 480 6.84 20.02 -9.86
CA ARG A 480 5.40 19.86 -9.69
C ARG A 480 5.05 18.54 -9.03
N ILE A 481 4.31 18.60 -7.93
CA ILE A 481 3.85 17.43 -7.17
C ILE A 481 2.34 17.55 -6.94
N ARG A 482 1.59 16.53 -7.35
CA ARG A 482 0.20 16.32 -6.94
C ARG A 482 0.21 15.51 -5.66
N TYR A 483 -0.11 16.17 -4.56
CA TYR A 483 -0.22 15.54 -3.25
C TYR A 483 -1.67 15.12 -3.00
N LEU A 484 -1.91 13.81 -2.88
CA LEU A 484 -3.21 13.23 -2.52
C LEU A 484 -3.17 12.81 -1.07
N TYR A 485 -4.26 13.07 -0.36
CA TYR A 485 -4.46 12.51 0.96
C TYR A 485 -5.94 12.25 1.19
N PRO A 486 -6.26 11.21 1.97
CA PRO A 486 -7.64 10.90 2.27
C PRO A 486 -8.20 11.88 3.30
N GLN A 487 -9.44 12.30 3.11
CA GLN A 487 -10.16 13.07 4.12
C GLN A 487 -10.89 12.12 5.08
N GLU A 488 -10.67 12.29 6.39
CA GLU A 488 -11.53 11.64 7.39
C GLU A 488 -12.89 12.34 7.36
N GLN A 489 -13.98 11.58 7.14
CA GLN A 489 -15.34 12.10 7.31
C GLN A 489 -15.59 12.24 8.82
N GLU A 490 -15.80 13.48 9.30
CA GLU A 490 -16.10 13.81 10.71
C GLU A 490 -17.36 13.13 11.27
#